data_AF-A0A7J4V822-F1
#
_entry.id   AF-A0A7J4V822-F1
#
_cell.length_a   1.000
_cell.length_b   1.000
_cell.length_c   1.000
_cell.angle_alpha   90.00
_cell.angle_beta   90.00
_cell.angle_gamma   90.00
#
_symmetry.space_group_name_H-M   'P 1'
#
loop_
_entity.id
_entity.type
_entity.pdbx_description
1 polymer ?
#
loop_
_entity_poly.entity_id
_entity_poly.type
_entity_poly.pdbx_seq_one_letter_code
_entity_poly.pdbx_strand_id
1 'polypeptide(L)'
;MANHKSAEKRIRQSARRRDINKASLSKMKTLVKKVLSTNTLEEATAFYKEAVAHLDRISVKGRIHKNNAARKKSRLTLHVNSLTKQA
;
A
#
# COMPACT_ATOMS: atom_id res chain seq x y z
N MET A 1 -26.13 5.39 17.80
CA MET A 1 -25.72 5.14 19.20
C MET A 1 -25.44 3.66 19.39
N ALA A 2 -24.52 3.29 20.29
CA ALA A 2 -24.34 1.89 20.66
C ALA A 2 -25.33 1.55 21.77
N ASN A 3 -26.35 0.76 21.45
CA ASN A 3 -27.41 0.44 22.41
C ASN A 3 -27.02 -0.70 23.38
N HIS A 4 -25.88 -1.36 23.14
CA HIS A 4 -25.35 -2.45 23.96
C HIS A 4 -23.86 -2.23 24.26
N LYS A 5 -23.40 -2.68 25.44
CA LYS A 5 -21.98 -2.59 25.86
C LYS A 5 -21.01 -3.23 24.85
N SER A 6 -21.45 -4.32 24.20
CA SER A 6 -20.68 -4.98 23.14
C SER A 6 -20.52 -4.09 21.90
N ALA A 7 -21.56 -3.35 21.52
CA ALA A 7 -21.54 -2.42 20.40
C ALA A 7 -20.62 -1.22 20.68
N GLU A 8 -20.64 -0.69 21.89
CA GLU A 8 -19.74 0.41 22.29
C GLU A 8 -18.26 -0.03 22.23
N LYS A 9 -17.96 -1.24 22.70
CA LYS A 9 -16.63 -1.85 22.55
C LYS A 9 -16.23 -1.98 21.07
N ARG A 10 -17.15 -2.41 20.20
CA ARG A 10 -16.89 -2.53 18.75
C ARG A 10 -16.61 -1.17 18.11
N ILE A 11 -17.30 -0.10 18.51
CA ILE A 11 -17.04 1.27 18.05
C ILE A 11 -15.63 1.72 18.44
N ARG A 12 -15.21 1.51 19.69
CA ARG A 12 -13.85 1.85 20.14
C ARG A 12 -12.78 1.06 19.36
N GLN A 13 -13.00 -0.22 19.14
CA GLN A 13 -12.08 -1.07 18.36
C GLN A 13 -12.02 -0.65 16.89
N SER A 14 -13.15 -0.30 16.28
CA SER A 14 -13.22 0.09 14.86
C SER A 14 -12.52 1.42 14.63
N ALA A 15 -12.68 2.40 15.51
CA ALA A 15 -11.97 3.67 15.46
C ALA A 15 -10.45 3.46 15.47
N ARG A 16 -9.92 2.70 16.44
CA ARG A 16 -8.49 2.38 16.50
C ARG A 16 -7.98 1.67 15.24
N ARG A 17 -8.73 0.68 14.72
CA ARG A 17 -8.35 -0.03 13.49
C ARG A 17 -8.37 0.90 12.28
N ARG A 18 -9.35 1.81 12.20
CA ARG A 18 -9.49 2.79 11.11
C ARG A 18 -8.25 3.68 11.02
N ASP A 19 -7.74 4.19 12.14
CA ASP A 19 -6.58 5.09 12.13
C ASP A 19 -5.32 4.40 11.63
N ILE A 20 -5.03 3.19 12.13
CA ILE A 20 -3.86 2.42 11.69
C ILE A 20 -4.01 2.02 10.20
N ASN A 21 -5.21 1.65 9.77
CA ASN A 21 -5.49 1.32 8.37
C ASN A 21 -5.32 2.53 7.47
N LYS A 22 -5.81 3.70 7.88
CA LYS A 22 -5.68 4.97 7.15
C LYS A 22 -4.21 5.32 6.94
N ALA A 23 -3.38 5.26 7.98
CA ALA A 23 -1.95 5.52 7.88
C ALA A 23 -1.24 4.54 6.93
N SER A 24 -1.54 3.24 7.07
CA SER A 24 -0.95 2.19 6.22
C SER A 24 -1.32 2.38 4.73
N LEU A 25 -2.59 2.68 4.45
CA LEU A 25 -3.07 2.88 3.09
C LEU A 25 -2.55 4.19 2.49
N SER A 26 -2.42 5.26 3.30
CA SER A 26 -1.81 6.52 2.88
C SER A 26 -0.35 6.30 2.47
N LYS A 27 0.46 5.66 3.33
CA LYS A 27 1.86 5.33 3.02
C LYS A 27 1.98 4.51 1.74
N MET A 28 1.13 3.50 1.56
CA MET A 28 1.09 2.71 0.32
C MET A 28 0.83 3.60 -0.91
N LYS A 29 -0.16 4.49 -0.86
CA LYS A 29 -0.48 5.40 -1.97
C LYS A 29 0.70 6.32 -2.30
N THR A 30 1.37 6.86 -1.28
CA THR A 30 2.55 7.73 -1.46
C THR A 30 3.70 6.98 -2.11
N LEU A 31 4.02 5.77 -1.65
CA LEU A 31 5.09 4.95 -2.24
C LEU A 31 4.80 4.58 -3.69
N VAL A 32 3.57 4.16 -3.98
CA VAL A 32 3.14 3.88 -5.37
C VAL A 32 3.26 5.13 -6.24
N LYS A 33 2.86 6.30 -5.72
CA LYS A 33 2.97 7.57 -6.46
C LYS A 33 4.44 7.91 -6.75
N LYS A 34 5.34 7.76 -5.77
CA LYS A 34 6.78 8.02 -5.94
C LYS A 34 7.38 7.21 -7.08
N VAL A 35 7.12 5.90 -7.11
CA VAL A 35 7.63 5.03 -8.19
C VAL A 35 7.13 5.48 -9.56
N LEU A 36 5.87 5.92 -9.67
CA LEU A 36 5.26 6.34 -10.94
C LEU A 36 5.67 7.75 -11.38
N SER A 37 6.16 8.60 -10.49
CA SER A 37 6.59 9.97 -10.79
C SER A 37 8.06 10.10 -11.15
N THR A 38 8.85 9.07 -10.88
CA THR A 38 10.28 9.07 -11.12
C THR A 38 10.59 8.66 -12.56
N ASN A 39 11.47 9.41 -13.22
CA ASN A 39 11.88 9.15 -14.61
C ASN A 39 13.27 8.52 -14.72
N THR A 40 14.02 8.44 -13.62
CA THR A 40 15.38 7.87 -13.57
C THR A 40 15.33 6.42 -13.10
N LEU A 41 16.12 5.54 -13.73
CA LEU A 41 16.09 4.10 -13.45
C LEU A 41 16.53 3.78 -12.02
N GLU A 42 17.62 4.38 -11.53
CA GLU A 42 18.17 4.12 -10.20
C GLU A 42 17.16 4.45 -9.09
N GLU A 43 16.60 5.67 -9.09
CA GLU A 43 15.61 6.07 -8.09
C GLU A 43 14.33 5.22 -8.19
N ALA A 44 13.89 4.90 -9.41
CA ALA A 44 12.71 4.05 -9.61
C ALA A 44 12.92 2.66 -9.01
N THR A 45 14.12 2.07 -9.15
CA THR A 45 14.43 0.76 -8.54
C THR A 45 14.45 0.81 -7.00
N ALA A 46 15.00 1.90 -6.42
CA ALA A 46 15.04 2.08 -4.97
C ALA A 46 13.62 2.22 -4.39
N PHE A 47 12.81 3.10 -4.96
CA PHE A 47 11.42 3.28 -4.53
C PHE A 47 10.56 2.04 -4.79
N TYR A 48 10.83 1.30 -5.86
CA TYR A 48 10.13 0.05 -6.17
C TYR A 48 10.34 -0.99 -5.06
N LYS A 49 11.60 -1.19 -4.61
CA LYS A 49 11.91 -2.12 -3.52
C LYS A 49 11.16 -1.76 -2.24
N GLU A 50 11.13 -0.48 -1.88
CA GLU A 50 10.37 -0.01 -0.70
C GLU A 50 8.86 -0.24 -0.86
N ALA A 51 8.30 0.10 -2.03
CA ALA A 51 6.88 -0.04 -2.33
C ALA A 51 6.43 -1.50 -2.27
N VAL A 52 7.19 -2.43 -2.86
CA VAL A 52 6.90 -3.87 -2.86
C VAL A 52 6.95 -4.42 -1.43
N ALA A 53 8.01 -4.13 -0.67
CA ALA A 53 8.12 -4.58 0.72
C ALA A 53 6.96 -4.08 1.59
N HIS A 54 6.53 -2.83 1.38
CA HIS A 54 5.38 -2.28 2.09
C HIS A 54 4.06 -2.96 1.68
N LEU A 55 3.83 -3.16 0.37
CA LEU A 55 2.63 -3.81 -0.18
C LEU A 55 2.44 -5.23 0.38
N ASP A 56 3.50 -6.02 0.41
CA ASP A 56 3.42 -7.40 0.90
C ASP A 56 3.16 -7.44 2.40
N ARG A 57 3.81 -6.56 3.17
CA ARG A 57 3.57 -6.44 4.62
C ARG A 57 2.11 -6.10 4.95
N ILE A 58 1.49 -5.17 4.22
CA ILE A 58 0.10 -4.80 4.48
C ILE A 58 -0.90 -5.84 3.96
N SER A 59 -0.52 -6.63 2.95
CA SER A 59 -1.29 -7.77 2.45
C SER A 59 -1.36 -8.90 3.49
N VAL A 60 -0.21 -9.27 4.08
CA VAL A 60 -0.16 -10.29 5.15
C VAL A 60 -0.99 -9.86 6.36
N LYS A 61 -0.98 -8.57 6.70
CA LYS A 61 -1.81 -8.01 7.77
C LYS A 61 -3.31 -7.89 7.41
N GLY A 62 -3.74 -8.35 6.23
CA GLY A 62 -5.13 -8.32 5.79
C GLY A 62 -5.70 -6.91 5.54
N ARG A 63 -4.84 -5.88 5.42
CA ARG A 63 -5.29 -4.50 5.17
C ARG A 63 -5.69 -4.28 3.71
N ILE A 64 -5.07 -5.04 2.81
CA ILE A 64 -5.45 -5.15 1.39
C ILE A 64 -5.51 -6.63 1.01
N HIS A 65 -6.33 -6.95 0.02
CA HIS A 65 -6.41 -8.32 -0.50
C HIS A 65 -5.14 -8.70 -1.27
N LYS A 66 -4.74 -9.98 -1.22
CA LYS A 66 -3.57 -10.52 -1.93
C LYS A 66 -3.56 -10.19 -3.42
N ASN A 67 -4.71 -10.28 -4.08
CA ASN A 67 -4.84 -9.95 -5.51
C ASN A 67 -4.68 -8.45 -5.79
N ASN A 68 -5.06 -7.58 -4.84
CA ASN A 68 -4.86 -6.14 -4.97
C ASN A 68 -3.36 -5.80 -4.84
N ALA A 69 -2.67 -6.41 -3.88
CA ALA A 69 -1.22 -6.31 -3.76
C ALA A 69 -0.52 -6.80 -5.04
N ALA A 70 -0.86 -7.99 -5.53
CA ALA A 70 -0.30 -8.56 -6.76
C ALA A 70 -0.54 -7.66 -7.98
N ARG A 71 -1.77 -7.12 -8.15
CA ARG A 71 -2.10 -6.19 -9.23
C ARG A 71 -1.24 -4.92 -9.18
N LYS A 72 -1.03 -4.36 -7.99
CA LYS A 72 -0.18 -3.17 -7.81
C LYS A 72 1.28 -3.49 -8.11
N LYS A 73 1.81 -4.62 -7.63
CA LYS A 73 3.19 -5.06 -7.93
C LYS A 73 3.41 -5.25 -9.43
N SER A 74 2.48 -5.91 -10.12
CA SER A 74 2.53 -6.08 -11.58
C SER A 74 2.59 -4.75 -12.31
N ARG A 75 1.70 -3.79 -11.99
CA ARG A 75 1.70 -2.46 -12.62
C ARG A 75 2.99 -1.67 -12.38
N LEU A 76 3.53 -1.71 -11.16
CA LEU A 76 4.79 -1.04 -10.83
C LEU A 76 5.98 -1.66 -11.59
N THR A 77 5.99 -2.99 -11.71
CA THR A 77 7.06 -3.71 -12.42
C THR A 77 7.06 -3.35 -13.90
N LEU A 78 5.88 -3.30 -14.53
CA LEU A 78 5.75 -2.89 -15.93
C LEU A 78 6.29 -1.47 -16.17
N HIS A 79 6.02 -0.55 -15.25
CA HIS A 79 6.50 0.83 -15.35
C HIS A 79 8.03 0.93 -15.22
N VAL A 80 8.64 0.27 -14.23
CA VAL A 80 10.10 0.25 -14.08
C VAL A 80 10.76 -0.40 -15.31
N ASN A 81 10.18 -1.49 -15.81
CA ASN A 81 10.69 -2.15 -17.01
C ASN A 81 10.57 -1.28 -18.27
N SER A 82 9.52 -0.45 -18.40
CA SER A 82 9.41 0.49 -19.53
C SER A 82 10.51 1.55 -19.51
N LEU A 83 10.91 2.02 -18.32
CA LEU A 83 12.03 2.95 -18.17
C LEU A 83 13.37 2.31 -18.55
N THR A 84 13.50 0.99 -18.34
CA THR A 84 14.73 0.24 -18.70
C THR A 84 14.86 0.06 -20.22
N LYS A 85 13.73 -0.08 -20.95
CA LYS A 85 13.74 -0.31 -22.41
C LYS A 85 13.95 0.96 -23.26
N GLN A 86 13.78 2.15 -22.66
CA GLN A 86 13.97 3.43 -23.34
C GLN A 86 15.40 3.98 -23.22
N ALA A 87 16.23 3.35 -22.38
CA ALA A 87 17.66 3.57 -22.29
C ALA A 87 18.39 2.60 -23.24
#